data_AF-A0A7K6DBK8-F1
#
_entry.id   AF-A0A7K6DBK8-F1
#
_cell.length_a   1.000
_cell.length_b   1.000
_cell.length_c   1.000
_cell.angle_alpha   90.00
_cell.angle_beta   90.00
_cell.angle_gamma   90.00
#
_symmetry.space_group_name_H-M   'P 1'
#
loop_
_entity.id
_entity.type
_entity.pdbx_description
1 polymer ?
#
loop_
_entity_poly.entity_id
_entity_poly.type
_entity_poly.pdbx_seq_one_letter_code
_entity_poly.pdbx_strand_id
1 'polypeptide(L)' 'ATPPGSAVAEGADLLELDVRRTRDGVVVACHDRDLRRQSGRPLDITQVDFKV' A
#
# COMPACT_ATOMS: atom_id res chain seq x y z
N ALA A 1 -8.79 -18.96 1.92
CA ALA A 1 -10.12 -18.47 2.35
C ALA A 1 -9.96 -17.01 2.73
N THR A 2 -10.78 -16.12 2.18
CA THR A 2 -10.73 -14.70 2.53
C THR A 2 -11.11 -14.54 4.00
N PRO A 3 -10.31 -13.84 4.83
CA PRO A 3 -10.65 -13.65 6.23
C PRO A 3 -11.98 -12.88 6.35
N PRO A 4 -12.83 -13.22 7.32
CA PRO A 4 -14.06 -12.48 7.59
C PRO A 4 -13.72 -11.03 7.95
N GLY A 5 -14.50 -10.07 7.44
CA GLY A 5 -14.28 -8.64 7.69
C GLY A 5 -13.43 -7.91 6.64
N SER A 6 -13.10 -8.56 5.52
CA SER A 6 -12.55 -7.84 4.35
C SER A 6 -13.67 -7.40 3.43
N ALA A 7 -13.51 -6.23 2.81
CA ALA A 7 -14.49 -5.70 1.86
C ALA A 7 -14.82 -6.69 0.71
N VAL A 8 -13.85 -7.52 0.29
CA VAL A 8 -14.08 -8.60 -0.68
C VAL A 8 -15.00 -9.68 -0.12
N ALA A 9 -14.77 -10.12 1.12
CA ALA A 9 -15.63 -11.12 1.77
C ALA A 9 -17.04 -10.58 2.04
N GLU A 10 -17.18 -9.27 2.18
CA GLU A 10 -18.45 -8.57 2.40
C GLU A 10 -19.20 -8.22 1.10
N GLY A 11 -18.63 -8.53 -0.06
CA GLY A 11 -19.29 -8.34 -1.36
C GLY A 11 -19.22 -6.92 -1.92
N ALA A 12 -18.20 -6.14 -1.57
CA ALA A 12 -17.98 -4.83 -2.17
C ALA A 12 -17.72 -4.93 -3.68
N ASP A 13 -18.44 -4.14 -4.48
CA ASP A 13 -18.30 -4.12 -5.95
C ASP A 13 -17.03 -3.42 -6.42
N LEU A 14 -16.53 -2.45 -5.63
CA LEU A 14 -15.39 -1.62 -5.96
C LEU A 14 -14.50 -1.42 -4.72
N LEU A 15 -13.19 -1.35 -4.95
CA LEU A 15 -12.19 -0.98 -3.97
C LEU A 15 -11.39 0.20 -4.49
N GLU A 16 -11.32 1.25 -3.68
CA GLU A 16 -10.43 2.38 -3.89
C GLU A 16 -9.13 2.14 -3.10
N LEU A 17 -8.00 2.54 -3.66
CA LEU A 17 -6.68 2.41 -3.06
C LEU A 17 -5.79 3.59 -3.48
N ASP A 18 -5.15 4.23 -2.52
CA ASP A 18 -4.08 5.19 -2.80
C ASP A 18 -2.80 4.50 -3.26
N VAL A 19 -2.17 5.07 -4.29
CA VAL A 19 -0.89 4.57 -4.80
C VAL A 19 0.21 5.63 -4.75
N ARG A 20 1.44 5.16 -4.58
CA ARG A 20 2.66 5.95 -4.73
C ARG A 20 3.66 5.21 -5.59
N ARG A 21 4.60 5.97 -6.16
CA ARG A 21 5.65 5.44 -7.01
C ARG A 21 6.98 5.45 -6.26
N THR A 22 7.65 4.31 -6.27
CA THR A 22 9.02 4.12 -5.77
C THR A 22 10.04 4.78 -6.69
N ARG A 23 11.30 4.86 -6.25
CA ARG A 23 12.39 5.51 -7.00
C ARG A 23 12.67 4.83 -8.34
N ASP A 24 12.65 3.50 -8.36
CA ASP A 24 12.79 2.65 -9.55
C ASP A 24 11.48 2.53 -10.36
N GLY A 25 10.44 3.22 -9.92
CA GLY A 25 9.24 3.46 -10.70
C GLY A 25 8.11 2.45 -10.49
N VAL A 26 8.27 1.49 -9.57
CA VAL A 26 7.24 0.52 -9.18
C VAL A 26 6.11 1.23 -8.42
N VAL A 27 4.87 0.94 -8.80
CA VAL A 27 3.67 1.46 -8.13
C VAL A 27 3.32 0.56 -6.94
N VAL A 28 3.16 1.14 -5.76
CA VAL A 28 2.80 0.44 -4.52
C VAL A 28 1.54 1.03 -3.91
N ALA A 29 0.74 0.19 -3.24
CA ALA A 29 -0.43 0.63 -2.49
C ALA A 29 0.02 1.24 -1.16
N CYS A 30 -0.02 2.57 -1.06
CA CYS A 30 0.27 3.29 0.17
C CYS A 30 -0.23 4.74 0.09
N HIS A 31 -1.10 5.11 1.02
CA HIS A 31 -1.59 6.49 1.17
C HIS A 31 -0.50 7.46 1.64
N ASP A 32 0.24 7.10 2.69
CA ASP A 32 1.18 8.01 3.35
C ASP A 32 2.47 8.18 2.55
N ARG A 33 3.14 9.33 2.67
CA ARG A 33 4.43 9.60 2.02
C ARG A 33 5.52 8.61 2.45
N ASP A 34 5.43 8.13 3.69
CA ASP A 34 6.41 7.22 4.29
C ASP A 34 5.74 6.13 5.12
N LEU A 35 6.53 5.12 5.48
CA LEU A 35 6.04 3.91 6.13
C LEU A 35 5.91 4.03 7.66
N ARG A 36 6.03 5.23 8.26
CA ARG A 36 6.07 5.38 9.74
C ARG A 36 4.79 4.89 10.39
N ARG A 37 3.64 5.38 9.92
CA ARG A 37 2.33 5.08 10.53
C ARG A 37 1.96 3.60 10.41
N GLN A 38 2.38 2.94 9.33
CA GLN A 38 1.97 1.56 9.01
C GLN A 38 2.97 0.50 9.48
N SER A 39 4.27 0.85 9.60
CA SER A 39 5.34 -0.13 9.92
C SER A 39 6.37 0.35 10.94
N GLY A 40 6.26 1.59 11.43
CA GLY A 40 7.27 2.21 12.30
C GLY A 40 8.55 2.65 11.58
N ARG A 41 8.66 2.46 10.26
CA ARG A 41 9.88 2.75 9.50
C ARG A 41 9.80 4.11 8.80
N PRO A 42 10.74 5.04 9.04
CA PRO A 42 10.76 6.37 8.40
C PRO A 42 11.34 6.35 6.99
N LEU A 43 10.76 5.53 6.11
CA LEU A 43 11.18 5.41 4.71
C LEU A 43 10.21 6.15 3.80
N ASP A 44 10.69 7.21 3.14
CA ASP A 44 9.96 7.89 2.06
C ASP A 44 9.91 6.98 0.83
N ILE A 45 8.70 6.71 0.35
CA ILE A 45 8.46 5.77 -0.76
C ILE A 45 9.18 6.23 -2.03
N THR A 46 9.26 7.53 -2.28
CA THR A 46 9.90 8.08 -3.49
C THR A 46 11.42 7.95 -3.51
N GLN A 47 12.03 7.55 -2.38
CA GLN A 47 13.48 7.51 -2.19
C GLN A 47 14.06 6.09 -2.11
N VAL A 48 13.21 5.05 -2.19
CA VAL A 48 13.60 3.65 -2.09
C VAL A 48 13.20 2.87 -3.33
N ASP A 49 13.90 1.78 -3.61
CA ASP A 49 13.56 0.83 -4.67
C ASP A 49 12.68 -0.29 -4.13
N PHE A 50 11.84 -0.88 -4.98
CA PHE A 50 11.05 -2.05 -4.60
C PHE A 50 11.89 -3.32 -4.72
N LYS A 51 12.04 -4.06 -3.62
CA LYS A 51 12.72 -5.36 -3.62
C LYS A 51 11.69 -6.49 -3.68
N VAL A 52 11.72 -7.27 -4.76
CA VAL A 52 11.00 -8.55 -4.90
C VAL A 52 11.71 -9.66 -4.14
#